data_AF-A0A931ACV1-F1
#
_entry.id   AF-A0A931ACV1-F1
#
_cell.length_a   1.000
_cell.length_b   1.000
_cell.length_c   1.000
_cell.angle_alpha   90.00
_cell.angle_beta   90.00
_cell.angle_gamma   90.00
#
_symmetry.space_group_name_H-M   'P 1'
#
loop_
_entity.id
_entity.type
_entity.pdbx_description
1 polymer ?
#
loop_
_entity_poly.entity_id
_entity_poly.type
_entity_poly.pdbx_seq_one_letter_code
_entity_poly.pdbx_strand_id
1 'polypeptide(L)'
;MTDDPERGLELLWRQEEHEPRPGLSVGRIVRAAIELADAEGLEGLSMRKVADRLGFTTMSLYRHVPGRDHLVDLMRDEVLGEHPRDRATAAGWRARLEAVARQAWEIRARHPWLAEIRGTRHVPGPNAIAHFDYMLGTLTGTALRPSEVIAVVGLIGRFVDAEALLLVETRREERRSGVSEEEWWGARDSLYERLDRYPALTHLWTAGGWDTPEDSFEFGLRRLLDGIDVLIQQRDETRDETCQECGAPLEPATSGRPPVYCSRACRQRAYRRRKSG
;
A
#
# COMPACT_ATOMS: atom_id res chain seq x y z
N MET A 1 -10.16 -11.02 27.70
CA MET A 1 -9.00 -10.14 27.97
C MET A 1 -8.98 -9.19 26.80
N THR A 2 -9.59 -8.02 26.99
CA THR A 2 -9.90 -7.07 25.93
C THR A 2 -8.60 -6.62 25.27
N ASP A 3 -8.57 -6.72 23.95
CA ASP A 3 -7.50 -6.22 23.10
C ASP A 3 -7.37 -4.71 23.33
N ASP A 4 -6.34 -4.28 24.06
CA ASP A 4 -6.10 -2.88 24.42
C ASP A 4 -5.28 -2.20 23.31
N PRO A 5 -5.88 -1.29 22.53
CA PRO A 5 -5.19 -0.64 21.41
C PRO A 5 -4.07 0.31 21.86
N GLU A 6 -4.18 0.90 23.07
CA GLU A 6 -3.18 1.84 23.57
C GLU A 6 -1.85 1.13 23.84
N ARG A 7 -1.91 -0.09 24.39
CA ARG A 7 -0.72 -0.89 24.64
C ARG A 7 -0.02 -1.35 23.36
N GLY A 8 -0.78 -1.59 22.29
CA GLY A 8 -0.22 -1.84 20.96
C GLY A 8 0.50 -0.61 20.41
N LEU A 9 -0.11 0.57 20.54
CA LEU A 9 0.48 1.84 20.15
C LEU A 9 1.80 2.12 20.90
N GLU A 10 1.82 1.97 22.23
CA GLU A 10 3.03 2.18 23.02
C GLU A 10 4.18 1.27 22.59
N LEU A 11 3.89 0.00 22.25
CA LEU A 11 4.91 -0.94 21.80
C LEU A 11 5.47 -0.57 20.42
N LEU A 12 4.59 -0.21 19.47
CA LEU A 12 5.00 0.20 18.13
C LEU A 12 5.83 1.48 18.14
N TRP A 13 5.48 2.44 19.00
CA TRP A 13 6.08 3.77 19.04
C TRP A 13 7.17 3.93 20.10
N ARG A 14 7.55 2.84 20.76
CA ARG A 14 8.65 2.85 21.72
C ARG A 14 9.94 3.17 20.96
N GLN A 15 10.54 4.32 21.26
CA GLN A 15 11.90 4.60 20.79
C GLN A 15 12.82 3.57 21.45
N GLU A 16 13.36 2.64 20.67
CA GLU A 16 14.33 1.68 21.20
C GLU A 16 15.60 2.43 21.60
N GLU A 17 15.75 2.70 22.90
CA GLU A 17 17.07 2.77 23.51
C GLU A 17 17.77 1.43 23.23
N HIS A 18 18.76 1.50 22.35
CA HIS A 18 19.72 0.41 22.11
C HIS A 18 20.29 -0.09 23.45
N GLU A 19 20.26 -1.40 23.71
CA GLU A 19 21.47 -2.15 24.09
C GLU A 19 21.27 -3.68 24.30
N PRO A 20 22.37 -4.47 24.14
CA PRO A 20 22.35 -5.90 23.91
C PRO A 20 22.23 -6.68 25.21
N ARG A 21 21.00 -6.90 25.68
CA ARG A 21 20.79 -7.94 26.71
C ARG A 21 20.76 -9.31 26.05
N PRO A 22 21.52 -10.32 26.55
CA PRO A 22 21.45 -11.71 26.08
C PRO A 22 20.16 -12.40 26.54
N GLY A 23 19.02 -11.77 26.29
CA GLY A 23 17.70 -12.15 26.79
C GLY A 23 16.61 -12.00 25.74
N LEU A 24 15.38 -12.13 26.21
CA LEU A 24 14.17 -11.93 25.41
C LEU A 24 13.92 -10.43 25.20
N SER A 25 13.70 -9.99 23.97
CA SER A 25 13.34 -8.62 23.60
C SER A 25 12.21 -8.61 22.57
N VAL A 26 11.51 -7.48 22.43
CA VAL A 26 10.42 -7.33 21.44
C VAL A 26 10.94 -7.62 20.03
N GLY A 27 12.02 -6.96 19.59
CA GLY A 27 12.62 -7.23 18.28
C GLY A 27 13.09 -8.67 18.06
N ARG A 28 13.47 -9.42 19.11
CA ARG A 28 13.79 -10.87 18.99
C ARG A 28 12.54 -11.72 18.83
N ILE A 29 11.46 -11.38 19.53
CA ILE A 29 10.15 -12.04 19.40
C ILE A 29 9.58 -11.78 18.00
N VAL A 30 9.61 -10.53 17.54
CA VAL A 30 9.08 -10.11 16.23
C VAL A 30 9.81 -10.83 15.09
N ARG A 31 11.15 -10.82 15.08
CA ARG A 31 11.92 -11.55 14.05
C ARG A 31 11.63 -13.04 14.01
N ALA A 32 11.59 -13.69 15.17
CA ALA A 32 11.26 -15.12 15.23
C ALA A 32 9.82 -15.42 14.78
N ALA A 33 8.89 -14.49 15.00
CA ALA A 33 7.52 -14.59 14.52
C ALA A 33 7.39 -14.39 13.02
N ILE A 34 8.15 -13.45 12.43
CA ILE A 34 8.26 -13.26 10.97
C ILE A 34 8.81 -14.52 10.31
N GLU A 35 9.93 -15.06 10.80
CA GLU A 35 10.51 -16.30 10.27
C GLU A 35 9.51 -17.47 10.32
N LEU A 36 8.73 -17.56 11.40
CA LEU A 36 7.71 -18.61 11.54
C LEU A 36 6.55 -18.39 10.56
N ALA A 37 6.09 -17.16 10.38
CA ALA A 37 5.01 -16.82 9.46
C ALA A 37 5.43 -16.96 7.98
N ASP A 38 6.68 -16.66 7.65
CA ASP A 38 7.24 -16.89 6.31
C ASP A 38 7.28 -18.38 5.97
N ALA A 39 7.57 -19.23 6.95
CA ALA A 39 7.67 -20.68 6.76
C ALA A 39 6.31 -21.41 6.81
N GLU A 40 5.44 -21.04 7.75
CA GLU A 40 4.20 -21.78 8.07
C GLU A 40 2.91 -21.00 7.78
N GLY A 41 3.02 -19.76 7.28
CA GLY A 41 1.88 -18.86 7.09
C GLY A 41 1.34 -18.29 8.40
N LEU A 42 0.35 -17.39 8.29
CA LEU A 42 -0.21 -16.70 9.45
C LEU A 42 -1.04 -17.63 10.35
N GLU A 43 -1.66 -18.66 9.77
CA GLU A 43 -2.37 -19.73 10.47
C GLU A 43 -1.41 -20.56 11.36
N GLY A 44 -0.15 -20.71 10.94
CA GLY A 44 0.89 -21.40 11.68
C GLY A 44 1.39 -20.65 12.92
N LEU A 45 1.16 -19.33 13.00
CA LEU A 45 1.68 -18.46 14.06
C LEU A 45 0.90 -18.59 15.38
N SER A 46 1.60 -18.93 16.45
CA SER A 46 1.07 -18.88 17.82
C SER A 46 2.12 -18.44 18.83
N MET A 47 1.69 -17.79 19.92
CA MET A 47 2.59 -17.35 21.01
C MET A 47 3.44 -18.50 21.56
N ARG A 48 2.86 -19.71 21.64
CA ARG A 48 3.57 -20.91 22.11
C ARG A 48 4.71 -21.32 21.16
N LYS A 49 4.43 -21.42 19.86
CA LYS A 49 5.47 -21.80 18.88
C LYS A 49 6.62 -20.79 18.82
N VAL A 50 6.32 -19.49 18.94
CA VAL A 50 7.36 -18.45 19.00
C VAL A 50 8.21 -18.61 20.27
N ALA A 51 7.58 -18.90 21.41
CA ALA A 51 8.27 -19.17 22.67
C ALA A 51 9.17 -20.41 22.57
N ASP A 52 8.64 -21.51 22.05
CA ASP A 52 9.34 -22.79 21.84
C ASP A 52 10.57 -22.58 20.94
N ARG A 53 10.41 -21.85 19.82
CA ARG A 53 11.51 -21.50 18.90
C ARG A 53 12.62 -20.69 19.56
N LEU A 54 12.27 -19.81 20.49
CA LEU A 54 13.23 -18.96 21.20
C LEU A 54 13.81 -19.61 22.46
N GLY A 55 13.31 -20.78 22.87
CA GLY A 55 13.72 -21.46 24.10
C GLY A 55 13.20 -20.80 25.38
N PHE A 56 12.06 -20.09 25.32
CA PHE A 56 11.43 -19.44 26.47
C PHE A 56 10.02 -19.99 26.72
N THR A 57 9.46 -19.67 27.90
CA THR A 57 8.06 -19.98 28.20
C THR A 57 7.12 -18.96 27.53
N THR A 58 5.90 -19.39 27.16
CA THR A 58 4.87 -18.47 26.62
C THR A 58 4.57 -17.30 27.56
N MET A 59 4.57 -17.55 28.88
CA MET A 59 4.41 -16.50 29.89
C MET A 59 5.53 -15.45 29.86
N SER A 60 6.72 -15.83 29.39
CA SER A 60 7.81 -14.86 29.21
C SER A 60 7.55 -13.92 28.04
N LEU A 61 6.97 -14.41 26.94
CA LEU A 61 6.60 -13.57 25.80
C LEU A 61 5.49 -12.58 26.16
N TYR A 62 4.47 -13.02 26.93
CA TYR A 62 3.36 -12.15 27.34
C TYR A 62 3.78 -10.93 28.17
N ARG A 63 4.99 -10.94 28.77
CA ARG A 63 5.55 -9.74 29.43
C ARG A 63 6.01 -8.67 28.44
N HIS A 64 6.34 -9.05 27.21
CA HIS A 64 6.81 -8.16 26.16
C HIS A 64 5.73 -7.81 25.15
N VAL A 65 4.92 -8.80 24.75
CA VAL A 65 3.86 -8.65 23.74
C VAL A 65 2.56 -9.25 24.31
N PRO A 66 1.49 -8.44 24.50
CA PRO A 66 0.30 -8.87 25.25
C PRO A 66 -0.49 -10.00 24.60
N GLY A 67 -0.37 -10.14 23.27
CA GLY A 67 -1.18 -11.08 22.52
C GLY A 67 -0.64 -11.31 21.10
N ARG A 68 -1.28 -12.27 20.42
CA ARG A 68 -0.96 -12.59 19.03
C ARG A 68 -1.26 -11.40 18.10
N ASP A 69 -2.34 -10.67 18.33
CA ASP A 69 -2.75 -9.59 17.44
C ASP A 69 -1.77 -8.40 17.53
N HIS A 70 -1.33 -8.02 18.74
CA HIS A 70 -0.22 -7.08 18.92
C HIS A 70 1.09 -7.56 18.28
N LEU A 71 1.36 -8.87 18.33
CA LEU A 71 2.54 -9.43 17.67
C LEU A 71 2.43 -9.27 16.15
N VAL A 72 1.26 -9.50 15.57
CA VAL A 72 1.01 -9.31 14.13
C VAL A 72 1.17 -7.84 13.73
N ASP A 73 0.70 -6.90 14.54
CA ASP A 73 0.92 -5.46 14.31
C ASP A 73 2.41 -5.11 14.29
N LEU A 74 3.18 -5.61 15.26
CA LEU A 74 4.63 -5.40 15.34
C LEU A 74 5.38 -6.05 14.17
N MET A 75 5.01 -7.28 13.79
CA MET A 75 5.56 -7.96 12.62
C MET A 75 5.29 -7.17 11.34
N ARG A 76 4.07 -6.67 11.17
CA ARG A 76 3.68 -5.86 10.00
C ARG A 76 4.50 -4.58 9.93
N ASP A 77 4.68 -3.86 11.04
CA ASP A 77 5.47 -2.63 11.03
C ASP A 77 6.96 -2.90 10.78
N GLU A 78 7.51 -3.99 11.32
CA GLU A 78 8.91 -4.39 11.10
C GLU A 78 9.19 -4.67 9.61
N VAL A 79 8.36 -5.49 8.94
CA VAL A 79 8.57 -5.81 7.52
C VAL A 79 8.36 -4.60 6.59
N LEU A 80 7.49 -3.65 6.97
CA LEU A 80 7.35 -2.38 6.26
C LEU A 80 8.60 -1.49 6.40
N GLY A 81 9.48 -1.77 7.35
CA GLY A 81 10.76 -1.12 7.55
C GLY A 81 11.92 -1.69 6.71
N GLU A 82 11.75 -2.82 6.01
CA GLU A 82 12.83 -3.50 5.29
C GLU A 82 13.39 -2.72 4.10
N HIS A 83 12.58 -1.85 3.49
CA HIS A 83 12.98 -1.07 2.32
C HIS A 83 13.30 0.38 2.71
N PRO A 84 14.56 0.83 2.56
CA PRO A 84 14.96 2.20 2.82
C PRO A 84 14.23 3.18 1.88
N ARG A 85 13.52 4.14 2.48
CA ARG A 85 12.66 5.14 1.80
C ARG A 85 13.47 6.17 0.99
N ASP A 86 14.75 6.32 1.32
CA ASP A 86 15.73 7.24 0.75
C ASP A 86 16.26 6.81 -0.63
N ARG A 87 15.93 5.60 -1.10
CA ARG A 87 16.47 5.05 -2.36
C ARG A 87 15.84 5.58 -3.64
N ALA A 88 14.70 6.27 -3.58
CA ALA A 88 14.08 6.83 -4.78
C ALA A 88 14.65 8.22 -5.10
N THR A 89 15.86 8.24 -5.66
CA THR A 89 16.46 9.41 -6.34
C THR A 89 15.80 9.69 -7.70
N ALA A 90 14.69 9.03 -8.00
CA ALA A 90 14.01 9.14 -9.28
C ALA A 90 13.35 10.52 -9.46
N ALA A 91 13.51 11.09 -10.65
CA ALA A 91 12.90 12.36 -11.02
C ALA A 91 11.39 12.19 -11.26
N GLY A 92 10.60 13.08 -10.65
CA GLY A 92 9.15 13.15 -10.86
C GLY A 92 8.32 12.25 -9.95
N TRP A 93 7.05 12.62 -9.78
CA TRP A 93 6.09 11.92 -8.92
C TRP A 93 5.86 10.48 -9.38
N ARG A 94 5.78 10.26 -10.70
CA ARG A 94 5.47 8.96 -11.30
C ARG A 94 6.52 7.91 -10.98
N ALA A 95 7.78 8.19 -11.29
CA ALA A 95 8.87 7.24 -11.08
C ALA A 95 9.06 6.90 -9.59
N ARG A 96 8.82 7.86 -8.68
CA ARG A 96 8.84 7.60 -7.24
C ARG A 96 7.69 6.68 -6.82
N LEU A 97 6.47 6.91 -7.28
CA LEU A 97 5.34 6.03 -6.97
C LEU A 97 5.50 4.63 -7.56
N GLU A 98 6.05 4.51 -8.77
CA GLU A 98 6.39 3.21 -9.35
C GLU A 98 7.38 2.44 -8.48
N ALA A 99 8.46 3.11 -8.04
CA ALA A 99 9.44 2.50 -7.16
C ALA A 99 8.82 2.05 -5.84
N VAL A 100 8.01 2.90 -5.20
CA VAL A 100 7.35 2.56 -3.93
C VAL A 100 6.36 1.39 -4.10
N ALA A 101 5.56 1.39 -5.17
CA ALA A 101 4.62 0.31 -5.43
C ALA A 101 5.34 -1.03 -5.66
N ARG A 102 6.44 -1.04 -6.42
CA ARG A 102 7.28 -2.23 -6.63
C ARG A 102 7.93 -2.72 -5.34
N GLN A 103 8.44 -1.81 -4.51
CA GLN A 103 8.98 -2.19 -3.20
C GLN A 103 7.90 -2.79 -2.29
N ALA A 104 6.71 -2.18 -2.27
CA ALA A 104 5.59 -2.71 -1.52
C ALA A 104 5.20 -4.11 -2.03
N TRP A 105 5.14 -4.31 -3.34
CA TRP A 105 4.92 -5.61 -3.98
C TRP A 105 5.97 -6.65 -3.59
N GLU A 106 7.27 -6.31 -3.65
CA GLU A 106 8.36 -7.20 -3.24
C GLU A 106 8.25 -7.63 -1.78
N ILE A 107 7.87 -6.73 -0.87
CA ILE A 107 7.62 -7.06 0.53
C ILE A 107 6.48 -8.08 0.66
N ARG A 108 5.36 -7.92 -0.04
CA ARG A 108 4.26 -8.91 0.00
C ARG A 108 4.65 -10.23 -0.65
N ALA A 109 5.46 -10.18 -1.71
CA ALA A 109 5.95 -11.38 -2.35
C ALA A 109 6.88 -12.19 -1.44
N ARG A 110 7.70 -11.52 -0.62
CA ARG A 110 8.60 -12.10 0.40
C ARG A 110 7.86 -12.56 1.66
N HIS A 111 6.85 -11.82 2.08
CA HIS A 111 6.03 -12.08 3.27
C HIS A 111 4.54 -12.27 2.92
N PRO A 112 4.16 -13.40 2.29
CA PRO A 112 2.78 -13.68 1.86
C PRO A 112 1.72 -13.51 2.95
N TRP A 113 2.06 -13.80 4.21
CA TRP A 113 1.14 -13.69 5.34
C TRP A 113 0.60 -12.26 5.55
N LEU A 114 1.26 -11.22 5.00
CA LEU A 114 0.74 -9.85 5.01
C LEU A 114 -0.63 -9.72 4.32
N ALA A 115 -0.86 -10.48 3.24
CA ALA A 115 -2.13 -10.45 2.50
C ALA A 115 -3.28 -11.15 3.25
N GLU A 116 -2.95 -11.95 4.26
CA GLU A 116 -3.91 -12.70 5.08
C GLU A 116 -4.38 -11.91 6.31
N ILE A 117 -3.71 -10.79 6.64
CA ILE A 117 -4.09 -9.93 7.77
C ILE A 117 -5.48 -9.33 7.48
N ARG A 118 -6.49 -9.76 8.25
CA ARG A 118 -7.89 -9.31 8.10
C ARG A 118 -8.21 -8.18 9.07
N GLY A 119 -8.92 -7.17 8.60
CA GLY A 119 -9.47 -6.10 9.42
C GLY A 119 -8.86 -4.72 9.15
N THR A 120 -9.65 -3.68 9.38
CA THR A 120 -9.29 -2.28 9.09
C THR A 120 -8.69 -1.52 10.28
N ARG A 121 -8.53 -2.18 11.44
CA ARG A 121 -8.19 -1.56 12.72
C ARG A 121 -6.82 -1.98 13.25
N HIS A 122 -5.82 -2.04 12.38
CA HIS A 122 -4.43 -2.23 12.79
C HIS A 122 -3.83 -0.87 13.16
N VAL A 123 -3.21 -0.78 14.34
CA VAL A 123 -2.59 0.46 14.79
C VAL A 123 -1.34 0.69 13.94
N PRO A 124 -1.20 1.83 13.25
CA PRO A 124 -0.02 2.07 12.44
C PRO A 124 1.19 2.34 13.34
N GLY A 125 2.26 1.58 13.13
CA GLY A 125 3.55 1.87 13.74
C GLY A 125 4.35 2.93 12.97
N PRO A 126 5.55 3.25 13.47
CA PRO A 126 6.41 4.28 12.88
C PRO A 126 6.78 3.96 11.43
N ASN A 127 6.99 2.69 11.07
CA ASN A 127 7.34 2.35 9.70
C ASN A 127 6.17 2.52 8.74
N ALA A 128 4.98 2.10 9.13
CA ALA A 128 3.76 2.28 8.37
C ALA A 128 3.44 3.77 8.16
N ILE A 129 3.55 4.59 9.22
CA ILE A 129 3.32 6.05 9.11
C ILE A 129 4.35 6.70 8.19
N ALA A 130 5.63 6.40 8.36
CA ALA A 130 6.65 7.04 7.55
C ALA A 130 6.61 6.58 6.08
N HIS A 131 6.17 5.35 5.80
CA HIS A 131 5.85 4.92 4.43
C HIS A 131 4.67 5.71 3.83
N PHE A 132 3.61 5.91 4.61
CA PHE A 132 2.45 6.69 4.18
C PHE A 132 2.81 8.17 3.93
N ASP A 133 3.55 8.79 4.86
CA ASP A 133 4.05 10.16 4.74
C ASP A 133 4.93 10.33 3.49
N TYR A 134 5.85 9.38 3.23
CA TYR A 134 6.66 9.38 2.02
C TYR A 134 5.80 9.38 0.75
N MET A 135 4.80 8.48 0.65
CA MET A 135 3.90 8.44 -0.50
C MET A 135 3.14 9.76 -0.70
N LEU A 136 2.62 10.36 0.36
CA LEU A 136 1.98 11.68 0.29
C LEU A 136 2.95 12.76 -0.19
N GLY A 137 4.19 12.72 0.31
CA GLY A 137 5.28 13.60 -0.10
C GLY A 137 5.59 13.49 -1.59
N THR A 138 5.50 12.29 -2.20
CA THR A 138 5.79 12.11 -3.63
C THR A 138 4.87 12.89 -4.57
N LEU A 139 3.62 13.11 -4.13
CA LEU A 139 2.55 13.81 -4.85
C LEU A 139 2.42 15.28 -4.45
N THR A 140 3.14 15.70 -3.41
CA THR A 140 3.20 17.10 -3.00
C THR A 140 3.88 17.92 -4.09
N GLY A 141 3.22 18.99 -4.53
CA GLY A 141 3.67 19.81 -5.67
C GLY A 141 3.05 19.46 -7.02
N THR A 142 2.20 18.43 -7.09
CA THR A 142 1.29 18.21 -8.24
C THR A 142 0.06 19.11 -8.13
N ALA A 143 -0.73 19.22 -9.19
CA ALA A 143 -1.99 19.97 -9.19
C ALA A 143 -3.17 19.28 -8.47
N LEU A 144 -2.94 18.13 -7.84
CA LEU A 144 -3.96 17.41 -7.10
C LEU A 144 -4.43 18.17 -5.87
N ARG A 145 -5.73 18.10 -5.57
CA ARG A 145 -6.27 18.57 -4.30
C ARG A 145 -5.81 17.64 -3.16
N PRO A 146 -5.72 18.12 -1.91
CA PRO A 146 -5.31 17.28 -0.78
C PRO A 146 -6.13 15.99 -0.62
N SER A 147 -7.44 16.05 -0.87
CA SER A 147 -8.30 14.85 -0.84
C SER A 147 -8.01 13.88 -1.98
N GLU A 148 -7.59 14.37 -3.15
CA GLU A 148 -7.18 13.54 -4.28
C GLU A 148 -5.83 12.86 -4.00
N VAL A 149 -4.89 13.56 -3.35
CA VAL A 149 -3.62 12.96 -2.91
C VAL A 149 -3.86 11.76 -1.99
N ILE A 150 -4.70 11.92 -0.97
CA ILE A 150 -5.08 10.82 -0.07
C ILE A 150 -5.74 9.67 -0.83
N ALA A 151 -6.67 9.99 -1.75
CA ALA A 151 -7.37 8.99 -2.54
C ALA A 151 -6.43 8.21 -3.48
N VAL A 152 -5.46 8.88 -4.10
CA VAL A 152 -4.45 8.26 -4.98
C VAL A 152 -3.55 7.33 -4.19
N VAL A 153 -3.01 7.77 -3.05
CA VAL A 153 -2.17 6.91 -2.21
C VAL A 153 -2.95 5.68 -1.73
N GLY A 154 -4.20 5.86 -1.28
CA GLY A 154 -5.07 4.76 -0.89
C GLY A 154 -5.49 3.85 -2.06
N LEU A 155 -5.57 4.35 -3.28
CA LEU A 155 -5.83 3.56 -4.48
C LEU A 155 -4.64 2.66 -4.81
N ILE A 156 -3.42 3.20 -4.79
CA ILE A 156 -2.18 2.44 -5.05
C ILE A 156 -2.00 1.36 -3.99
N GLY A 157 -2.16 1.70 -2.70
CA GLY A 157 -2.04 0.72 -1.62
C GLY A 157 -3.03 -0.44 -1.78
N ARG A 158 -4.30 -0.15 -2.07
CA ARG A 158 -5.32 -1.19 -2.31
C ARG A 158 -5.04 -2.04 -3.55
N PHE A 159 -4.47 -1.46 -4.60
CA PHE A 159 -4.05 -2.20 -5.78
C PHE A 159 -2.94 -3.20 -5.42
N VAL A 160 -1.89 -2.75 -4.74
CA VAL A 160 -0.79 -3.64 -4.29
C VAL A 160 -1.32 -4.74 -3.39
N ASP A 161 -2.20 -4.43 -2.45
CA ASP A 161 -2.77 -5.42 -1.54
C ASP A 161 -3.68 -6.44 -2.28
N ALA A 162 -4.41 -6.01 -3.32
CA ALA A 162 -5.24 -6.90 -4.14
C ALA A 162 -4.41 -7.86 -4.99
N GLU A 163 -3.39 -7.36 -5.69
CA GLU A 163 -2.44 -8.20 -6.44
C GLU A 163 -1.73 -9.18 -5.50
N ALA A 164 -1.36 -8.73 -4.30
CA ALA A 164 -0.67 -9.57 -3.32
C ALA A 164 -1.57 -10.71 -2.85
N LEU A 165 -2.87 -10.45 -2.64
CA LEU A 165 -3.82 -11.48 -2.28
C LEU A 165 -3.93 -12.55 -3.37
N LEU A 166 -4.02 -12.14 -4.64
CA LEU A 166 -4.06 -13.06 -5.77
C LEU A 166 -2.80 -13.94 -5.82
N LEU A 167 -1.62 -13.34 -5.65
CA LEU A 167 -0.35 -14.07 -5.58
C LEU A 167 -0.35 -15.14 -4.47
N VAL A 168 -0.92 -14.84 -3.30
CA VAL A 168 -1.02 -15.80 -2.20
C VAL A 168 -1.99 -16.93 -2.54
N GLU A 169 -3.15 -16.61 -3.12
CA GLU A 169 -4.16 -17.58 -3.51
C GLU A 169 -3.62 -18.55 -4.58
N THR A 170 -3.00 -18.04 -5.64
CA THR A 170 -2.34 -18.85 -6.68
C THR A 170 -1.30 -19.77 -6.06
N ARG A 171 -0.35 -19.25 -5.28
CA ARG A 171 0.70 -20.07 -4.64
C ARG A 171 0.14 -21.11 -3.67
N ARG A 172 -0.97 -20.81 -2.97
CA ARG A 172 -1.63 -21.77 -2.07
C ARG A 172 -2.23 -22.93 -2.86
N GLU A 173 -2.90 -22.63 -3.97
CA GLU A 173 -3.49 -23.65 -4.85
C GLU A 173 -2.43 -24.49 -5.56
N GLU A 174 -1.36 -23.87 -6.06
CA GLU A 174 -0.24 -24.58 -6.67
C GLU A 174 0.43 -25.53 -5.68
N ARG A 175 0.70 -25.09 -4.44
CA ARG A 175 1.26 -25.96 -3.40
C ARG A 175 0.33 -27.11 -3.00
N ARG A 176 -0.99 -26.87 -3.00
CA ARG A 176 -2.00 -27.86 -2.61
C ARG A 176 -2.23 -28.91 -3.70
N SER A 177 -2.28 -28.47 -4.95
CA SER A 177 -2.60 -29.31 -6.11
C SER A 177 -1.37 -29.92 -6.79
N GLY A 178 -0.21 -29.28 -6.66
CA GLY A 178 1.01 -29.60 -7.39
C GLY A 178 1.01 -29.16 -8.86
N VAL A 179 -0.01 -28.42 -9.30
CA VAL A 179 -0.21 -28.00 -10.69
C VAL A 179 -0.12 -26.47 -10.75
N SER A 180 0.63 -25.93 -11.72
CA SER A 180 0.73 -24.48 -11.89
C SER A 180 -0.58 -23.88 -12.39
N GLU A 181 -0.79 -22.58 -12.19
CA GLU A 181 -2.00 -21.91 -12.70
C GLU A 181 -2.11 -22.01 -14.23
N GLU A 182 -1.00 -21.88 -14.95
CA GLU A 182 -0.92 -22.03 -16.40
C GLU A 182 -1.28 -23.46 -16.86
N GLU A 183 -0.70 -24.48 -16.23
CA GLU A 183 -0.99 -25.87 -16.54
C GLU A 183 -2.44 -26.22 -16.22
N TRP A 184 -2.97 -25.67 -15.12
CA TRP A 184 -4.36 -25.86 -14.72
C TRP A 184 -5.32 -25.29 -15.77
N TRP A 185 -5.10 -24.07 -16.26
CA TRP A 185 -5.94 -23.50 -17.33
C TRP A 185 -5.73 -24.20 -18.67
N GLY A 186 -4.49 -24.55 -19.01
CA GLY A 186 -4.14 -25.22 -20.27
C GLY A 186 -4.74 -26.62 -20.42
N ALA A 187 -4.91 -27.37 -19.33
CA ALA A 187 -5.44 -28.75 -19.37
C ALA A 187 -6.97 -28.86 -19.57
N ARG A 188 -7.69 -27.75 -19.80
CA ARG A 188 -9.17 -27.70 -19.80
C ARG A 188 -9.79 -27.61 -21.19
N ASP A 189 -9.34 -28.45 -22.12
CA ASP A 189 -9.87 -28.47 -23.50
C ASP A 189 -11.39 -28.61 -23.59
N SER A 190 -11.98 -29.43 -22.71
CA SER A 190 -13.44 -29.62 -22.62
C SER A 190 -14.22 -28.39 -22.12
N LEU A 191 -13.54 -27.41 -21.50
CA LEU A 191 -14.16 -26.12 -21.19
C LEU A 191 -14.37 -25.32 -22.48
N TYR A 192 -13.42 -25.35 -23.42
CA TYR A 192 -13.47 -24.60 -24.68
C TYR A 192 -14.67 -24.97 -25.53
N GLU A 193 -15.02 -26.26 -25.61
CA GLU A 193 -16.22 -26.75 -26.32
C GLU A 193 -17.53 -26.11 -25.80
N ARG A 194 -17.52 -25.57 -24.58
CA ARG A 194 -18.67 -24.90 -23.97
C ARG A 194 -18.61 -23.39 -24.09
N LEU A 195 -17.46 -22.82 -24.48
CA LEU A 195 -17.26 -21.38 -24.57
C LEU A 195 -17.90 -20.75 -25.81
N ASP A 196 -18.28 -21.52 -26.83
CA ASP A 196 -18.94 -21.04 -28.06
C ASP A 196 -20.18 -20.17 -27.82
N ARG A 197 -20.80 -20.27 -26.63
CA ARG A 197 -21.93 -19.44 -26.21
C ARG A 197 -21.53 -18.04 -25.72
N TYR A 198 -20.23 -17.75 -25.58
CA TYR A 198 -19.67 -16.53 -25.01
C TYR A 198 -18.79 -15.81 -26.04
N PRO A 199 -19.37 -15.02 -26.96
CA PRO A 199 -18.69 -14.56 -28.17
C PRO A 199 -17.43 -13.73 -27.90
N ALA A 200 -17.42 -12.89 -26.86
CA ALA A 200 -16.23 -12.10 -26.51
C ALA A 200 -15.07 -12.99 -26.04
N LEU A 201 -15.37 -14.01 -25.25
CA LEU A 201 -14.38 -14.95 -24.71
C LEU A 201 -13.83 -15.84 -25.82
N THR A 202 -14.70 -16.40 -26.67
CA THR A 202 -14.30 -17.17 -27.85
C THR A 202 -13.43 -16.34 -28.79
N HIS A 203 -13.79 -15.09 -29.04
CA HIS A 203 -13.00 -14.21 -29.92
C HIS A 203 -11.60 -13.94 -29.36
N LEU A 204 -11.48 -13.56 -28.08
CA LEU A 204 -10.17 -13.32 -27.47
C LEU A 204 -9.35 -14.61 -27.40
N TRP A 205 -9.99 -15.76 -27.16
CA TRP A 205 -9.33 -17.05 -27.02
C TRP A 205 -8.72 -17.47 -28.36
N THR A 206 -9.54 -17.44 -29.42
CA THR A 206 -9.10 -17.74 -30.78
C THR A 206 -8.05 -16.75 -31.31
N ALA A 207 -8.04 -15.53 -30.80
CA ALA A 207 -7.01 -14.54 -31.09
C ALA A 207 -5.71 -14.72 -30.28
N GLY A 208 -5.61 -15.75 -29.43
CA GLY A 208 -4.41 -16.02 -28.61
C GLY A 208 -4.27 -15.11 -27.40
N GLY A 209 -5.38 -14.54 -26.89
CA GLY A 209 -5.35 -13.57 -25.79
C GLY A 209 -4.79 -14.08 -24.45
N TRP A 210 -4.59 -15.40 -24.32
CA TRP A 210 -4.00 -16.05 -23.15
C TRP A 210 -2.65 -16.72 -23.45
N ASP A 211 -2.15 -16.64 -24.68
CA ASP A 211 -0.89 -17.30 -25.08
C ASP A 211 0.33 -16.62 -24.43
N THR A 212 0.24 -15.31 -24.21
CA THR A 212 1.25 -14.51 -23.51
C THR A 212 0.55 -13.51 -22.57
N PRO A 213 0.15 -13.94 -21.36
CA PRO A 213 -0.53 -13.06 -20.44
C PRO A 213 0.39 -11.92 -20.01
N GLU A 214 -0.17 -10.71 -19.90
CA GLU A 214 0.52 -9.57 -19.29
C GLU A 214 0.74 -9.83 -17.79
N ASP A 215 1.85 -9.35 -17.25
CA ASP A 215 2.05 -9.29 -15.79
C ASP A 215 0.99 -8.36 -15.19
N SER A 216 0.08 -8.91 -14.37
CA SER A 216 -1.08 -8.19 -13.84
C SER A 216 -0.68 -6.97 -13.01
N PHE A 217 0.40 -7.11 -12.24
CA PHE A 217 0.93 -6.06 -11.39
C PHE A 217 1.52 -4.91 -12.23
N GLU A 218 2.41 -5.19 -13.17
CA GLU A 218 3.05 -4.17 -14.02
C GLU A 218 2.07 -3.54 -15.01
N PHE A 219 1.13 -4.32 -15.55
CA PHE A 219 0.05 -3.79 -16.38
C PHE A 219 -0.85 -2.85 -15.55
N GLY A 220 -1.35 -3.32 -14.41
CA GLY A 220 -2.26 -2.57 -13.55
C GLY A 220 -1.63 -1.29 -13.00
N LEU A 221 -0.39 -1.36 -12.50
CA LEU A 221 0.34 -0.21 -11.97
C LEU A 221 0.50 0.88 -13.05
N ARG A 222 0.91 0.47 -14.25
CA ARG A 222 1.09 1.40 -15.37
C ARG A 222 -0.22 2.09 -15.75
N ARG A 223 -1.33 1.34 -15.86
CA ARG A 223 -2.65 1.90 -16.15
C ARG A 223 -3.16 2.85 -15.08
N LEU A 224 -2.95 2.51 -13.80
CA LEU A 224 -3.33 3.39 -12.69
C LEU A 224 -2.58 4.71 -12.74
N LEU A 225 -1.27 4.66 -12.97
CA LEU A 225 -0.43 5.85 -13.05
C LEU A 225 -0.72 6.69 -14.30
N ASP A 226 -1.04 6.06 -15.44
CA ASP A 226 -1.50 6.76 -16.65
C ASP A 226 -2.79 7.55 -16.37
N GLY A 227 -3.75 6.94 -15.65
CA GLY A 227 -4.99 7.61 -15.25
C GLY A 227 -4.77 8.77 -14.27
N ILE A 228 -3.83 8.62 -13.33
CA ILE A 228 -3.44 9.68 -12.39
C ILE A 228 -2.78 10.85 -13.13
N ASP A 229 -1.93 10.56 -14.11
CA ASP A 229 -1.27 11.59 -14.93
C ASP A 229 -2.29 12.44 -15.69
N VAL A 230 -3.29 11.80 -16.31
CA VAL A 230 -4.41 12.50 -16.97
C VAL A 230 -5.16 13.40 -15.99
N LEU A 231 -5.43 12.92 -14.76
CA LEU A 231 -6.08 13.73 -13.73
C LEU A 231 -5.23 14.96 -13.34
N ILE A 232 -3.92 14.78 -13.19
CA ILE A 232 -2.98 15.87 -12.89
C ILE A 232 -2.99 16.90 -14.03
N GLN A 233 -2.87 16.46 -15.28
CA GLN A 233 -2.88 17.33 -16.45
C GLN A 233 -4.18 18.13 -16.56
N GLN A 234 -5.33 17.50 -16.38
CA GLN A 234 -6.63 18.20 -16.35
C GLN A 234 -6.72 19.22 -15.22
N ARG A 235 -6.09 18.94 -14.06
CA ARG A 235 -6.03 19.88 -12.93
C ARG A 235 -5.11 21.06 -13.22
N ASP A 236 -4.00 20.83 -13.92
CA ASP A 236 -3.12 21.91 -14.38
C ASP A 236 -3.81 22.79 -15.43
N GLU A 237 -4.51 22.20 -16.40
CA GLU A 237 -5.29 22.94 -17.42
C GLU A 237 -6.44 23.77 -16.84
N THR A 238 -7.10 23.25 -15.80
CA THR A 238 -8.22 23.92 -15.12
C THR A 238 -7.78 24.82 -13.97
N ARG A 239 -6.49 24.83 -13.62
CA ARG A 239 -5.95 25.77 -12.65
C ARG A 239 -6.01 27.15 -13.29
N ASP A 240 -6.99 27.94 -12.86
CA ASP A 240 -7.08 29.36 -13.21
C ASP A 240 -5.80 30.04 -12.73
N GLU A 241 -4.84 30.21 -13.63
CA GLU A 241 -3.59 30.94 -13.37
C GLU A 241 -3.83 32.45 -13.40
N THR A 242 -5.09 32.88 -13.41
CA THR A 242 -5.48 34.28 -13.48
C THR A 242 -6.45 34.65 -12.37
N CYS A 243 -6.29 35.87 -11.87
CA CYS A 243 -7.11 36.41 -10.80
C CYS A 243 -8.56 36.53 -11.26
N GLN A 244 -9.48 35.88 -10.56
CA GLN A 244 -10.92 35.89 -10.91
C GLN A 244 -11.59 37.27 -10.84
N GLU A 245 -10.87 38.30 -10.41
CA GLU A 245 -11.36 39.68 -10.41
C GLU A 245 -10.77 40.55 -11.51
N CYS A 246 -9.49 40.37 -11.86
CA CYS A 246 -8.79 41.29 -12.75
C CYS A 246 -8.02 40.62 -13.88
N GLY A 247 -8.06 39.28 -13.99
CA GLY A 247 -7.36 38.51 -15.03
C GLY A 247 -5.83 38.51 -14.92
N ALA A 248 -5.26 39.17 -13.91
CA ALA A 248 -3.80 39.21 -13.73
C ALA A 248 -3.27 37.82 -13.34
N PRO A 249 -2.06 37.42 -13.78
CA PRO A 249 -1.46 36.16 -13.39
C PRO A 249 -1.43 36.00 -11.87
N LEU A 250 -1.80 34.81 -11.39
CA LEU A 250 -1.68 34.42 -10.00
C LEU A 250 -0.34 33.72 -9.84
N GLU A 251 0.43 34.13 -8.83
CA GLU A 251 1.63 33.37 -8.49
C GLU A 251 1.23 31.97 -7.98
N PRO A 252 1.89 30.91 -8.47
CA PRO A 252 1.67 29.56 -7.98
C PRO A 252 1.90 29.51 -6.46
N ALA A 253 0.92 29.01 -5.71
CA ALA A 253 1.10 28.79 -4.29
C ALA A 253 2.11 27.66 -4.07
N THR A 254 3.20 27.93 -3.37
CA THR A 254 4.19 26.91 -2.99
C THR A 254 3.65 25.90 -1.98
N SER A 255 2.55 26.22 -1.28
CA SER A 255 1.75 25.28 -0.47
C SER A 255 0.35 25.86 -0.18
N GLY A 256 -0.65 24.98 0.04
CA GLY A 256 -2.01 25.37 0.43
C GLY A 256 -3.00 25.58 -0.73
N ARG A 257 -4.17 26.18 -0.43
CA ARG A 257 -5.21 26.43 -1.44
C ARG A 257 -4.76 27.55 -2.40
N PRO A 258 -4.80 27.36 -3.72
CA PRO A 258 -4.39 28.37 -4.68
C PRO A 258 -5.12 29.71 -4.47
N PRO A 259 -4.42 30.86 -4.50
CA PRO A 259 -5.02 32.16 -4.30
C PRO A 259 -5.97 32.47 -5.46
N VAL A 260 -7.26 32.61 -5.18
CA VAL A 260 -8.27 32.96 -6.20
C VAL A 260 -8.14 34.42 -6.69
N TYR A 261 -7.41 35.26 -5.94
CA TYR A 261 -7.24 36.68 -6.19
C TYR A 261 -5.78 37.10 -6.00
N CYS A 262 -5.23 37.89 -6.93
CA CYS A 262 -3.82 38.34 -6.89
C CYS A 262 -3.53 39.34 -5.76
N SER A 263 -4.55 39.91 -5.11
CA SER A 263 -4.37 40.88 -4.02
C SER A 263 -5.59 40.94 -3.10
N ARG A 264 -5.38 41.47 -1.88
CA ARG A 264 -6.48 41.80 -0.95
C ARG A 264 -7.48 42.78 -1.57
N ALA A 265 -7.01 43.70 -2.42
CA ALA A 265 -7.85 44.64 -3.16
C ALA A 265 -8.78 43.93 -4.15
N CYS A 266 -8.27 42.96 -4.93
CA CYS A 266 -9.09 42.13 -5.83
C CYS A 266 -10.16 41.36 -5.05
N ARG A 267 -9.79 40.76 -3.92
CA ARG A 267 -10.74 40.05 -3.05
C ARG A 267 -11.87 40.95 -2.54
N GLN A 268 -11.55 42.20 -2.16
CA GLN A 268 -12.54 43.18 -1.70
C GLN A 268 -13.44 43.71 -2.84
N ARG A 269 -12.92 43.83 -4.07
CA ARG A 269 -13.73 44.19 -5.25
C ARG A 269 -14.73 43.09 -5.61
N ALA A 270 -14.28 41.84 -5.67
CA ALA A 270 -15.14 40.68 -5.90
C ALA A 270 -16.26 40.55 -4.85
N TYR A 271 -15.91 40.77 -3.57
CA TYR A 271 -16.89 40.78 -2.47
C TYR A 271 -17.95 41.87 -2.63
N ARG A 272 -17.54 43.10 -2.99
CA ARG A 272 -18.48 44.20 -3.25
C ARG A 272 -19.42 43.90 -4.42
N ARG A 273 -18.89 43.39 -5.54
CA ARG A 273 -19.69 43.01 -6.72
C ARG A 273 -20.78 41.99 -6.37
N ARG A 274 -20.48 40.98 -5.54
CA ARG A 274 -21.46 39.96 -5.08
C ARG A 274 -22.52 40.49 -4.12
N LYS A 275 -22.27 41.64 -3.47
CA LYS A 275 -23.22 42.26 -2.52
C LYS A 275 -24.11 43.31 -3.21
N SER A 276 -23.70 43.79 -4.38
CA SER A 276 -24.36 44.85 -5.14
C SER A 276 -25.21 44.33 -6.32
N GLY A 277 -25.16 43.04 -6.60
CA GLY A 277 -26.04 42.34 -7.54
C GLY A 277 -26.85 41.29 -6.79
#